data_AF-A0A7W8YEX3-F1
#
_entry.id   AF-A0A7W8YEX3-F1
#
_cell.length_a   1.000
_cell.length_b   1.000
_cell.length_c   1.000
_cell.angle_alpha   90.00
_cell.angle_beta   90.00
_cell.angle_gamma   90.00
#
_symmetry.space_group_name_H-M   'P 1'
#
loop_
_entity.id
_entity.type
_entity.pdbx_description
1 polymer ?
#
loop_
_entity_poly.entity_id
_entity_poly.type
_entity_poly.pdbx_seq_one_letter_code
_entity_poly.pdbx_strand_id
1 'polypeptide(L)'
;MNLAQIGDAVHSKRIQVGLLQEHVARFAGLSRVTINQLENGTLKDLGYTKLKAVMDILGLSMETVQPAGLKNALTVAARSVSTSYRDVITPDMLATMLRSGVAPEQFQAHLMALLDETPLPVVVQAVAEAATPEVPAKKIMKHLSLWAKQWKTCRAVW
;
A
#
# COMPACT_ATOMS: atom_id res chain seq x y z
N MET A 1 3.31 -6.36 8.79
CA MET A 1 3.51 -7.67 9.43
C MET A 1 4.16 -8.59 8.40
N ASN A 2 5.31 -9.17 8.70
CA ASN A 2 5.99 -10.13 7.82
C ASN A 2 5.75 -11.57 8.31
N LEU A 3 6.07 -12.57 7.48
CA LEU A 3 5.78 -13.98 7.79
C LEU A 3 6.49 -14.47 9.07
N ALA A 4 7.67 -13.93 9.39
CA ALA A 4 8.42 -14.25 10.61
C ALA A 4 7.66 -13.81 11.87
N GLN A 5 7.15 -12.57 11.91
CA GLN A 5 6.33 -12.06 13.01
C GLN A 5 5.05 -12.89 13.21
N ILE A 6 4.47 -13.39 12.12
CA ILE A 6 3.31 -14.28 12.18
C ILE A 6 3.71 -15.63 12.78
N GLY A 7 4.87 -16.15 12.41
CA GLY A 7 5.46 -17.36 12.98
C GLY A 7 5.61 -17.30 14.49
N ASP A 8 6.11 -16.19 15.03
CA ASP A 8 6.25 -15.97 16.47
C ASP A 8 4.90 -15.98 17.19
N ALA A 9 3.88 -15.34 16.61
CA ALA A 9 2.52 -15.33 17.13
C ALA A 9 1.89 -16.72 17.11
N VAL A 10 2.09 -17.46 16.01
CA VAL A 10 1.64 -18.86 15.85
C VAL A 10 2.30 -19.76 16.90
N HIS A 11 3.62 -19.65 17.09
CA HIS A 11 4.36 -20.42 18.09
C HIS A 11 3.82 -20.15 19.50
N SER A 12 3.73 -18.87 19.87
CA SER A 12 3.25 -18.44 21.19
C SER A 12 1.84 -18.95 21.47
N LYS A 13 0.94 -18.82 20.49
CA LYS A 13 -0.44 -19.27 20.62
C LYS A 13 -0.52 -20.79 20.71
N ARG A 14 0.21 -21.53 19.87
CA ARG A 14 0.27 -23.00 19.88
C ARG A 14 0.69 -23.54 21.25
N ILE A 15 1.73 -22.96 21.85
CA ILE A 15 2.21 -23.34 23.18
C ILE A 15 1.15 -23.01 24.24
N GLN A 16 0.53 -21.84 24.17
CA GLN A 16 -0.54 -21.44 25.10
C GLN A 16 -1.71 -22.42 25.12
N VAL A 17 -2.09 -22.97 23.96
CA VAL A 17 -3.21 -23.92 23.84
C VAL A 17 -2.78 -25.40 23.99
N GLY A 18 -1.49 -25.66 24.29
CA GLY A 18 -0.98 -27.01 24.57
C GLY A 18 -0.87 -27.93 23.34
N LEU A 19 -0.80 -27.38 22.12
CA LEU A 19 -0.73 -28.17 20.90
C LEU A 19 0.72 -28.47 20.49
N LEU A 20 0.97 -29.67 19.94
CA LEU A 20 2.21 -29.99 19.24
C LEU A 20 2.19 -29.41 17.81
N GLN A 21 3.37 -29.18 17.23
CA GLN A 21 3.48 -28.76 15.82
C GLN A 21 2.77 -29.74 14.87
N GLU A 22 2.78 -31.03 15.20
CA GLU A 22 2.09 -32.06 14.43
C GLU A 22 0.56 -31.92 14.46
N HIS A 23 -0.02 -31.48 15.58
CA HIS A 23 -1.47 -31.26 15.66
C HIS A 23 -1.89 -30.14 14.72
N VAL A 24 -1.20 -29.00 14.77
CA VAL A 24 -1.46 -27.85 13.89
C VAL A 24 -1.26 -28.23 12.43
N ALA A 25 -0.19 -28.95 12.12
CA ALA A 25 0.10 -29.44 10.77
C ALA A 25 -1.04 -30.31 10.23
N ARG A 26 -1.50 -31.28 11.02
CA ARG A 26 -2.58 -32.21 10.65
C ARG A 26 -3.90 -31.47 10.43
N PHE A 27 -4.25 -30.53 11.31
CA PHE A 27 -5.49 -29.76 11.19
C PHE A 27 -5.46 -28.79 9.99
N ALA A 28 -4.29 -28.22 9.67
CA ALA A 28 -4.13 -27.29 8.55
C ALA A 28 -3.88 -27.97 7.20
N GLY A 29 -3.74 -29.30 7.15
CA GLY A 29 -3.35 -30.03 5.94
C GLY A 29 -1.92 -29.69 5.48
N LEU A 30 -1.02 -29.39 6.41
CA LEU A 30 0.37 -29.03 6.16
C LEU A 30 1.34 -30.09 6.71
N SER A 31 2.60 -30.00 6.28
CA SER A 31 3.65 -30.82 6.88
C SER A 31 4.10 -30.24 8.23
N ARG A 32 4.54 -31.11 9.15
CA ARG A 32 5.18 -30.67 10.40
C ARG A 32 6.38 -29.75 10.14
N VAL A 33 7.15 -30.02 9.09
CA VAL A 33 8.31 -29.22 8.68
C VAL A 33 7.88 -27.79 8.32
N THR A 34 6.76 -27.62 7.62
CA THR A 34 6.21 -26.29 7.29
C THR A 34 5.86 -25.50 8.54
N ILE A 35 5.21 -26.12 9.53
CA ILE A 35 4.89 -25.47 10.81
C ILE A 35 6.17 -25.10 11.57
N ASN A 36 7.15 -26.01 11.60
CA ASN A 36 8.44 -25.73 12.24
C ASN A 36 9.18 -24.55 11.58
N GLN A 37 9.22 -24.52 10.25
CA GLN A 37 9.87 -23.43 9.51
C GLN A 37 9.15 -22.10 9.68
N LEU A 38 7.81 -22.12 9.72
CA LEU A 38 6.98 -20.95 10.01
C LEU A 38 7.31 -20.40 11.39
N GLU A 39 7.25 -21.23 12.43
CA GLU A 39 7.52 -20.85 13.82
C GLU A 39 8.96 -20.36 14.05
N ASN A 40 9.91 -20.80 13.24
CA ASN A 40 11.31 -20.37 13.31
C ASN A 40 11.65 -19.21 12.34
N GLY A 41 10.68 -18.66 11.62
CA GLY A 41 10.91 -17.58 10.66
C GLY A 41 11.78 -17.96 9.45
N THR A 42 11.98 -19.26 9.19
CA THR A 42 12.82 -19.76 8.08
C THR A 42 12.01 -20.08 6.83
N LEU A 43 10.67 -20.05 6.93
CA LEU A 43 9.78 -20.29 5.81
C LEU A 43 9.80 -19.09 4.85
N LYS A 44 10.16 -19.34 3.59
CA LYS A 44 10.26 -18.29 2.56
C LYS A 44 8.90 -17.73 2.17
N ASP A 45 7.91 -18.61 2.00
CA ASP A 45 6.58 -18.24 1.58
C ASP A 45 5.54 -19.26 2.08
N LEU A 46 4.33 -18.76 2.32
CA LEU A 46 3.15 -19.54 2.62
C LEU A 46 1.93 -18.83 2.07
N GLY A 47 1.32 -19.40 1.04
CA GLY A 47 0.12 -18.81 0.42
C GLY A 47 -0.97 -18.52 1.45
N TYR A 48 -1.68 -17.40 1.24
CA TYR A 48 -2.67 -16.85 2.18
C TYR A 48 -3.65 -17.89 2.72
N THR A 49 -4.21 -18.74 1.86
CA THR A 49 -5.19 -19.78 2.28
C THR A 49 -4.61 -20.74 3.31
N LYS A 50 -3.35 -21.17 3.12
CA LYS A 50 -2.68 -22.10 4.03
C LYS A 50 -2.32 -21.41 5.35
N LEU A 51 -1.85 -20.17 5.27
CA LEU A 51 -1.55 -19.38 6.45
C LEU A 51 -2.82 -19.11 7.27
N LYS A 52 -3.91 -18.72 6.60
CA LYS A 52 -5.21 -18.50 7.21
C LYS A 52 -5.73 -19.77 7.91
N ALA A 53 -5.60 -20.93 7.28
CA ALA A 53 -5.99 -22.20 7.91
C ALA A 53 -5.26 -22.43 9.25
N VAL A 54 -3.93 -22.22 9.28
CA VAL A 54 -3.14 -22.30 10.52
C VAL A 54 -3.63 -21.30 11.58
N MET A 55 -3.88 -20.06 11.17
CA MET A 55 -4.35 -19.01 12.07
C MET A 55 -5.75 -19.30 12.63
N ASP A 56 -6.69 -19.74 11.79
CA ASP A 56 -8.06 -20.08 12.17
C ASP A 56 -8.08 -21.20 13.24
N ILE A 57 -7.25 -22.24 13.08
CA ILE A 57 -7.10 -23.33 14.07
C ILE A 57 -6.67 -22.81 15.45
N LEU A 58 -5.81 -21.79 15.45
CA LEU A 58 -5.27 -21.20 16.68
C LEU A 58 -6.12 -20.03 17.21
N GLY A 59 -7.24 -19.71 16.54
CA GLY A 59 -8.09 -18.57 16.89
C GLY A 59 -7.40 -17.22 16.69
N LEU A 60 -6.46 -17.13 15.76
CA LEU A 60 -5.76 -15.89 15.38
C LEU A 60 -6.43 -15.28 14.14
N SER A 61 -6.54 -13.95 14.11
CA SER A 61 -7.03 -13.20 12.95
C SER A 61 -5.93 -12.30 12.38
N MET A 62 -5.97 -12.08 11.07
CA MET A 62 -5.25 -10.97 10.45
C MET A 62 -6.22 -9.81 10.30
N GLU A 63 -5.97 -8.74 11.04
CA GLU A 63 -6.70 -7.50 10.83
C GLU A 63 -5.95 -6.65 9.80
N THR A 64 -6.71 -6.10 8.85
CA THR A 64 -6.18 -5.02 8.02
C THR A 64 -6.06 -3.79 8.90
N VAL A 65 -4.87 -3.57 9.44
CA VAL A 65 -4.55 -2.26 10.00
C VAL A 65 -4.47 -1.34 8.81
N GLN A 66 -5.42 -0.41 8.67
CA GLN A 66 -5.14 0.80 7.89
C GLN A 66 -4.05 1.51 8.71
N PRO A 67 -2.75 1.46 8.32
CA PRO A 67 -1.79 2.33 8.97
C PRO A 67 -2.40 3.71 8.87
N ALA A 68 -2.54 4.45 9.97
CA ALA A 68 -3.23 5.74 9.98
C ALA A 68 -2.83 6.49 8.70
N GLY A 69 -3.75 6.51 7.70
CA GLY A 69 -3.38 6.56 6.28
C GLY A 69 -2.41 7.70 6.08
N LEU A 70 -1.28 7.49 5.36
CA LEU A 70 -0.22 8.47 5.11
C LEU A 70 -0.74 9.90 5.28
N LYS A 71 -0.71 10.42 6.52
CA LYS A 71 -1.49 11.63 6.80
C LYS A 71 -0.78 12.74 6.04
N ASN A 72 -1.53 13.50 5.25
CA ASN A 72 -0.99 14.57 4.41
C ASN A 72 -0.23 14.04 3.19
N ALA A 73 -0.74 13.00 2.52
CA ALA A 73 -0.18 12.50 1.26
C ALA A 73 -0.07 13.60 0.18
N LEU A 74 -1.03 14.53 0.13
CA LEU A 74 -0.94 15.74 -0.70
C LEU A 74 0.27 16.59 -0.34
N THR A 75 0.59 16.72 0.94
CA THR A 75 1.77 17.47 1.40
C THR A 75 3.07 16.76 1.03
N VAL A 76 3.10 15.44 1.18
CA VAL A 76 4.26 14.63 0.77
C VAL A 76 4.48 14.75 -0.74
N ALA A 77 3.41 14.60 -1.53
CA ALA A 77 3.45 14.70 -2.99
C ALA A 77 3.87 16.10 -3.47
N ALA A 78 3.26 17.16 -2.92
CA ALA A 78 3.58 18.54 -3.28
C ALA A 78 5.05 18.89 -2.97
N ARG A 79 5.56 18.41 -1.83
CA ARG A 79 6.97 18.58 -1.45
C ARG A 79 7.92 17.80 -2.35
N SER A 80 7.61 16.56 -2.73
CA SER A 80 8.51 15.73 -3.54
C SER A 80 8.72 16.33 -4.93
N VAL A 81 7.66 16.88 -5.53
CA VAL A 81 7.73 17.44 -6.89
C VAL A 81 8.28 18.87 -6.95
N SER A 82 8.42 19.55 -5.81
CA SER A 82 8.90 20.95 -5.72
C SER A 82 10.39 21.05 -5.34
N THR A 83 11.16 19.96 -5.46
CA THR A 83 12.57 19.90 -4.99
C THR A 83 13.57 20.57 -5.93
N SER A 84 13.26 20.64 -7.23
CA SER A 84 14.19 21.10 -8.28
C SER A 84 13.71 22.34 -9.03
N TYR A 85 12.54 22.88 -8.69
CA TYR A 85 11.91 23.96 -9.43
C TYR A 85 11.82 25.24 -8.61
N ARG A 86 11.83 26.38 -9.30
CA ARG A 86 11.81 27.72 -8.69
C ARG A 86 10.47 28.02 -8.01
N ASP A 87 9.38 27.54 -8.61
CA ASP A 87 8.02 27.71 -8.08
C ASP A 87 7.66 26.52 -7.20
N VAL A 88 7.10 26.77 -6.02
CA VAL A 88 6.72 25.70 -5.09
C VAL A 88 5.24 25.38 -5.25
N ILE A 89 4.91 24.10 -5.41
CA ILE A 89 3.53 23.64 -5.36
C ILE A 89 3.13 23.43 -3.90
N THR A 90 2.06 24.09 -3.47
CA THR A 90 1.44 23.83 -2.17
C THR A 90 0.45 22.67 -2.25
N PRO A 91 0.10 22.03 -1.12
CA PRO A 91 -0.87 20.93 -1.10
C PRO A 91 -2.24 21.32 -1.71
N ASP A 92 -2.71 22.54 -1.42
CA ASP A 92 -4.00 23.05 -1.92
C ASP A 92 -3.96 23.34 -3.43
N MET A 93 -2.83 23.87 -3.92
CA MET A 93 -2.63 24.06 -5.36
C MET A 93 -2.63 22.71 -6.07
N LEU A 94 -1.89 21.74 -5.54
CA LEU A 94 -1.87 20.38 -6.09
C LEU A 94 -3.29 19.80 -6.12
N ALA A 95 -4.02 19.84 -5.00
CA ALA A 95 -5.38 19.33 -4.91
C ALA A 95 -6.32 20.03 -5.92
N THR A 96 -6.14 21.33 -6.14
CA THR A 96 -6.93 22.10 -7.11
C THR A 96 -6.61 21.69 -8.55
N MET A 97 -5.34 21.49 -8.91
CA MET A 97 -4.94 20.98 -10.22
C MET A 97 -5.49 19.56 -10.44
N LEU A 98 -5.36 18.68 -9.44
CA LEU A 98 -5.90 17.32 -9.48
C LEU A 98 -7.42 17.29 -9.71
N ARG A 99 -8.17 18.13 -8.98
CA ARG A 99 -9.64 18.21 -9.10
C ARG A 99 -10.12 18.82 -10.39
N SER A 100 -9.47 19.89 -10.84
CA SER A 100 -9.87 20.63 -12.05
C SER A 100 -9.44 19.91 -13.33
N GLY A 101 -8.35 19.14 -13.28
CA GLY A 101 -7.70 18.59 -14.48
C GLY A 101 -6.95 19.65 -15.29
N VAL A 102 -6.84 20.87 -14.78
CA VAL A 102 -6.11 21.97 -15.41
C VAL A 102 -4.68 21.97 -14.87
N ALA A 103 -3.72 21.89 -15.79
CA ALA A 103 -2.30 21.93 -15.50
C ALA A 103 -1.68 23.19 -16.14
N PRO A 104 -1.43 24.26 -15.38
CA PRO A 104 -0.75 25.44 -15.89
C PRO A 104 0.65 25.08 -16.40
N GLU A 105 1.07 25.71 -17.51
CA GLU A 105 2.36 25.39 -18.16
C GLU A 105 3.54 25.50 -17.17
N GLN A 106 3.52 26.48 -16.28
CA GLN A 106 4.57 26.68 -15.25
C GLN A 106 4.72 25.49 -14.28
N PHE A 107 3.67 24.68 -14.10
CA PHE A 107 3.67 23.52 -13.18
C PHE A 107 3.71 22.18 -13.90
N GLN A 108 3.72 22.17 -15.24
CA GLN A 108 3.71 20.93 -16.03
C GLN A 108 4.87 20.00 -15.62
N ALA A 109 6.08 20.53 -15.48
CA ALA A 109 7.26 19.71 -15.14
C ALA A 109 7.13 19.05 -13.75
N HIS A 110 6.47 19.72 -12.80
CA HIS A 110 6.17 19.15 -11.49
C HIS A 110 5.13 18.04 -11.56
N LEU A 111 4.09 18.23 -12.37
CA LEU A 111 3.04 17.22 -12.55
C LEU A 111 3.55 16.00 -13.33
N MET A 112 4.51 16.18 -14.24
CA MET A 112 5.23 15.06 -14.85
C MET A 112 6.06 14.29 -13.80
N ALA A 113 6.81 14.98 -12.95
CA ALA A 113 7.54 14.35 -11.83
C ALA A 113 6.60 13.64 -10.83
N LEU A 114 5.39 14.18 -10.61
CA LEU A 114 4.36 13.49 -9.82
C LEU A 114 4.01 12.12 -10.41
N LEU A 115 3.84 12.05 -11.73
CA LEU A 115 3.42 10.84 -12.44
C LEU A 115 4.55 9.82 -12.57
N ASP A 116 5.77 10.27 -12.83
CA ASP A 116 6.92 9.39 -13.10
C ASP A 116 7.71 9.00 -11.85
N GLU A 117 7.88 9.92 -10.90
CA GLU A 117 8.85 9.76 -9.81
C GLU A 117 8.18 9.53 -8.45
N THR A 118 6.95 10.02 -8.24
CA THR A 118 6.29 9.89 -6.93
C THR A 118 5.83 8.43 -6.70
N PRO A 119 6.10 7.84 -5.52
CA PRO A 119 5.63 6.50 -5.20
C PRO A 119 4.11 6.36 -5.38
N LEU A 120 3.69 5.28 -6.05
CA LEU A 120 2.29 5.03 -6.41
C LEU A 120 1.33 5.09 -5.19
N PRO A 121 1.70 4.53 -4.02
CA PRO A 121 0.88 4.66 -2.82
C PRO A 121 0.65 6.12 -2.38
N VAL A 122 1.66 6.99 -2.54
CA VAL A 122 1.53 8.42 -2.20
C VAL A 122 0.60 9.10 -3.18
N VAL A 123 0.70 8.80 -4.48
CA VAL A 123 -0.22 9.37 -5.48
C VAL A 123 -1.66 8.94 -5.22
N VAL A 124 -1.90 7.65 -4.96
CA VAL A 124 -3.25 7.14 -4.67
C VAL A 124 -3.85 7.79 -3.42
N GLN A 125 -3.06 7.96 -2.36
CA GLN A 125 -3.52 8.64 -1.15
C GLN A 125 -3.74 10.14 -1.37
N ALA A 126 -2.88 10.82 -2.14
CA ALA A 126 -3.07 12.23 -2.48
C ALA A 126 -4.34 12.44 -3.32
N VAL A 127 -4.66 11.51 -4.22
CA VAL A 127 -5.93 11.50 -4.97
C VAL A 127 -7.13 11.29 -4.04
N ALA A 128 -7.01 10.38 -3.07
CA ALA A 128 -8.06 10.15 -2.07
C ALA A 128 -8.28 11.40 -1.19
N GLU A 129 -7.21 12.07 -0.75
CA GLU A 129 -7.28 13.32 0.02
C GLU A 129 -7.84 14.49 -0.80
N ALA A 130 -7.54 14.56 -2.10
CA ALA A 130 -8.01 15.63 -2.98
C ALA A 130 -9.48 15.48 -3.40
N ALA A 131 -10.03 14.26 -3.31
CA ALA A 131 -11.38 13.95 -3.75
C ALA A 131 -12.45 14.64 -2.88
N THR A 132 -13.52 15.09 -3.52
CA THR A 132 -14.70 15.66 -2.87
C THR A 132 -15.97 14.94 -3.38
N PRO A 133 -17.14 15.14 -2.76
CA PRO A 133 -18.40 14.59 -3.27
C PRO A 133 -18.69 14.98 -4.73
N GLU A 134 -18.29 16.19 -5.14
CA GLU A 134 -18.49 16.73 -6.49
C GLU A 134 -17.44 16.22 -7.49
N VAL A 135 -16.23 15.93 -7.00
CA VAL A 135 -15.09 15.45 -7.80
C VAL A 135 -14.55 14.16 -7.19
N PRO A 136 -15.12 12.99 -7.54
CA PRO A 136 -14.71 11.73 -6.96
C PRO A 136 -13.30 11.34 -7.45
N ALA A 137 -12.59 10.53 -6.65
CA ALA A 137 -11.25 10.03 -6.94
C ALA A 137 -11.11 9.43 -8.37
N LYS A 138 -12.16 8.73 -8.84
CA LYS A 138 -12.21 8.18 -10.21
C LYS A 138 -12.07 9.25 -11.29
N LYS A 139 -12.63 10.44 -11.07
CA LYS A 139 -12.53 11.57 -12.01
C LYS A 139 -11.10 12.15 -11.99
N ILE A 140 -10.52 12.32 -10.80
CA ILE A 140 -9.13 12.76 -10.64
C ILE A 140 -8.16 11.79 -11.34
N MET A 141 -8.33 10.48 -11.14
CA MET A 141 -7.49 9.47 -11.82
C MET A 141 -7.57 9.57 -13.36
N LYS A 142 -8.74 9.92 -13.92
CA LYS A 142 -8.85 10.17 -15.37
C LYS A 142 -8.03 11.38 -15.81
N HIS A 143 -7.95 12.44 -14.99
CA HIS A 143 -7.09 13.58 -15.28
C HIS A 143 -5.61 13.17 -15.30
N LEU A 144 -5.18 12.35 -14.35
CA LEU A 144 -3.82 11.81 -14.29
C LEU A 144 -3.47 11.00 -15.55
N SER A 145 -4.33 10.06 -15.95
CA SER A 145 -4.13 9.28 -17.18
C SER A 145 -4.11 10.17 -18.44
N LEU A 146 -4.95 11.21 -18.49
CA LEU A 146 -4.94 12.16 -19.61
C LEU A 146 -3.62 12.93 -19.69
N TRP A 147 -3.14 13.46 -18.57
CA TRP A 147 -1.85 14.15 -18.49
C TRP A 147 -0.68 13.23 -18.83
N ALA A 148 -0.66 12.02 -18.28
CA ALA A 148 0.34 11.01 -18.56
C ALA A 148 0.45 10.72 -20.07
N LYS A 149 -0.70 10.54 -20.73
CA LYS A 149 -0.78 10.36 -22.18
C LYS A 149 -0.33 11.60 -22.95
N GLN A 150 -0.77 12.79 -22.53
CA GLN A 150 -0.46 14.06 -23.18
C GLN A 150 1.04 14.38 -23.14
N TRP A 151 1.67 14.16 -21.99
CA TRP A 151 3.08 14.45 -21.75
C TRP A 151 4.01 13.26 -21.96
N LYS A 152 3.46 12.10 -22.37
CA LYS A 152 4.21 10.87 -22.65
C LYS A 152 5.13 10.47 -21.48
N THR A 153 4.55 10.44 -20.27
CA THR A 153 5.27 10.02 -19.05
C THR A 153 5.81 8.60 -19.21
N CYS A 154 6.94 8.31 -18.57
CA CYS A 154 7.66 7.05 -18.73
C CYS A 154 7.01 5.87 -17.99
N ARG A 155 6.29 6.13 -16.90
CA ARG A 155 5.70 5.08 -16.07
C ARG A 155 4.49 4.42 -16.75
N ALA A 156 4.57 3.12 -17.00
CA ALA A 156 3.59 2.36 -17.76
C ALA A 156 2.22 2.09 -17.07
N VAL A 157 1.98 2.65 -15.89
CA VAL A 157 0.80 2.32 -15.06
C VAL A 157 -0.43 3.21 -15.35
N TRP A 158 -0.28 4.23 -16.20
CA TRP A 158 -1.24 5.31 -16.41
C TRP A 158 -2.20 5.10 -17.58
#